data_AF-A0A934AVY1-F1
#
_entry.id   AF-A0A934AVY1-F1
#
_cell.length_a   1.000
_cell.length_b   1.000
_cell.length_c   1.000
_cell.angle_alpha   90.00
_cell.angle_beta   90.00
_cell.angle_gamma   90.00
#
_symmetry.space_group_name_H-M   'P 1'
#
loop_
_entity.id
_entity.type
_entity.pdbx_description
1 polymer ?
#
loop_
_entity_poly.entity_id
_entity_poly.type
_entity_poly.pdbx_seq_one_letter_code
_entity_poly.pdbx_strand_id
1 'polypeptide(L)'
;MRRINGVGDQKLEQYGESFISVVREHLKEQPGADKAAISACDLPLQARTRQSKGKKGETVEETYSLFMGGMSLNDIARNRKLAPSTIALHLDQLIRSGRDIDIDRLIDPIKRDEIAEFFRSSDLGTLGPVIEHFNGRVSYEEARLIRAWLQTEK
;
A
#
# COMPACT_ATOMS: atom_id res chain seq x y z
N MET A 1 -8.55 -13.95 25.27
CA MET A 1 -7.83 -13.09 24.29
C MET A 1 -7.49 -13.82 22.99
N ARG A 2 -7.06 -15.08 23.03
CA ARG A 2 -6.73 -15.93 21.85
C ARG A 2 -7.86 -16.19 20.82
N ARG A 3 -9.10 -15.80 21.13
CA ARG A 3 -10.29 -15.92 20.24
C ARG A 3 -10.56 -14.63 19.45
N ILE A 4 -9.73 -13.60 19.61
CA ILE A 4 -9.82 -12.33 18.90
C ILE A 4 -8.94 -12.42 17.65
N ASN A 5 -9.51 -12.12 16.48
CA ASN A 5 -8.77 -12.08 15.23
C ASN A 5 -7.60 -11.08 15.33
N GLY A 6 -6.38 -11.52 15.00
CA GLY A 6 -5.16 -10.69 15.04
C GLY A 6 -4.32 -10.75 16.32
N VAL A 7 -4.76 -11.49 17.35
CA VAL A 7 -4.01 -11.75 18.58
C VAL A 7 -3.53 -13.22 18.61
N GLY A 8 -2.31 -13.44 18.12
CA GLY A 8 -1.62 -14.75 18.20
C GLY A 8 -0.85 -14.93 19.50
N ASP A 9 -0.22 -16.11 19.67
CA ASP A 9 0.47 -16.53 20.90
C ASP A 9 1.51 -15.56 21.40
N GLN A 10 2.39 -15.13 20.50
CA GLN A 10 3.48 -14.23 20.83
C GLN A 10 2.97 -12.90 21.40
N LYS A 11 1.87 -12.36 20.85
CA LYS A 11 1.29 -11.10 21.36
C LYS A 11 0.54 -11.31 22.67
N LEU A 12 -0.08 -12.48 22.84
CA LEU A 12 -0.76 -12.84 24.08
C LEU A 12 0.24 -12.96 25.23
N GLU A 13 1.36 -13.64 25.01
CA GLU A 13 2.42 -13.78 26.01
C GLU A 13 3.11 -12.45 26.30
N GLN A 14 3.42 -11.67 25.27
CA GLN A 14 4.20 -10.43 25.44
C GLN A 14 3.38 -9.27 26.01
N TYR A 15 2.07 -9.20 25.73
CA TYR A 15 1.26 -8.02 26.04
C TYR A 15 -0.07 -8.33 26.73
N GLY A 16 -0.43 -9.60 26.92
CA GLY A 16 -1.76 -9.99 27.39
C GLY A 16 -2.10 -9.43 28.77
N GLU A 17 -1.23 -9.65 29.76
CA GLU A 17 -1.45 -9.21 31.15
C GLU A 17 -1.45 -7.68 31.28
N SER A 18 -0.48 -7.00 30.66
CA SER A 18 -0.38 -5.54 30.68
C SER A 18 -1.60 -4.88 30.03
N PHE A 19 -2.06 -5.40 28.89
CA PHE A 19 -3.22 -4.86 28.18
C PHE A 19 -4.52 -5.06 28.96
N ILE A 20 -4.73 -6.25 29.55
CA ILE A 20 -5.93 -6.52 30.37
C ILE A 20 -5.95 -5.63 31.61
N SER A 21 -4.80 -5.35 32.21
CA SER A 21 -4.72 -4.51 33.40
C SER A 21 -5.21 -3.08 33.12
N VAL A 22 -4.76 -2.48 32.01
CA VAL A 22 -5.21 -1.16 31.56
C VAL A 22 -6.70 -1.15 31.26
N VAL A 23 -7.23 -2.18 30.58
CA VAL A 23 -8.68 -2.28 30.29
C VAL A 23 -9.49 -2.38 31.59
N ARG A 24 -9.04 -3.16 32.57
CA ARG A 24 -9.72 -3.28 33.87
C ARG A 24 -9.68 -1.99 34.69
N GLU A 25 -8.57 -1.28 34.66
CA GLU A 25 -8.41 0.01 35.32
C GLU A 25 -9.33 1.06 34.69
N HIS A 26 -9.34 1.14 33.36
CA HIS A 26 -10.22 2.04 32.62
C HIS A 26 -11.72 1.78 32.87
N LEU A 27 -12.11 0.51 33.04
CA LEU A 27 -13.49 0.13 33.38
C LEU A 27 -13.88 0.48 34.83
N LYS A 28 -12.92 0.57 35.76
CA LYS A 28 -13.19 0.98 37.14
C LYS A 28 -13.37 2.50 37.27
N GLU A 29 -12.67 3.26 36.43
CA GLU A 29 -12.73 4.72 36.41
C GLU A 29 -14.02 5.25 35.75
N GLN A 30 -14.73 4.40 34.99
CA GLN A 30 -16.00 4.73 34.34
C GLN A 30 -17.12 3.75 34.74
N PRO A 31 -17.69 3.88 35.97
CA PRO A 31 -18.86 3.11 36.38
C PRO A 31 -20.08 3.57 35.56
N GLY A 32 -20.44 2.81 34.53
CA GLY A 32 -21.43 3.20 33.51
C GLY A 32 -21.11 2.69 32.10
N ALA A 33 -19.92 2.12 31.86
CA ALA A 33 -19.58 1.43 30.61
C ALA A 33 -20.18 0.00 30.52
N ASP A 34 -21.05 -0.35 31.47
CA ASP A 34 -21.78 -1.60 31.54
C ASP A 34 -23.15 -1.46 30.87
N LYS A 35 -23.29 -2.15 29.72
CA LYS A 35 -24.54 -2.66 29.09
C LYS A 35 -25.12 -1.97 27.84
N ALA A 36 -24.40 -1.16 27.08
CA ALA A 36 -24.92 -0.69 25.78
C ALA A 36 -23.84 -0.61 24.69
N ALA A 37 -23.52 -1.75 24.06
CA ALA A 37 -23.02 -1.89 22.67
C ALA A 37 -22.37 -3.26 22.38
N ILE A 38 -22.70 -4.32 23.14
CA ILE A 38 -22.66 -5.68 22.58
C ILE A 38 -23.96 -5.90 21.80
N SER A 39 -24.32 -4.95 20.92
CA SER A 39 -25.11 -5.34 19.77
C SER A 39 -24.14 -6.06 18.88
N ALA A 40 -24.50 -7.25 18.45
CA ALA A 40 -23.89 -7.89 17.30
C ALA A 40 -24.06 -6.93 16.10
N CYS A 41 -23.22 -5.90 16.02
CA CYS A 41 -23.03 -5.12 14.83
C CYS A 41 -22.31 -6.06 13.89
N ASP A 42 -23.16 -6.76 13.16
CA ASP A 42 -23.09 -7.21 11.77
C ASP A 42 -22.57 -6.08 10.86
N LEU A 43 -21.45 -5.46 11.26
CA LEU A 43 -20.58 -4.77 10.35
C LEU A 43 -20.02 -5.90 9.50
N PRO A 44 -20.19 -5.87 8.17
CA PRO A 44 -19.30 -6.65 7.35
C PRO A 44 -17.92 -6.09 7.63
N LEU A 45 -17.20 -6.72 8.57
CA LEU A 45 -15.78 -6.84 8.44
C LEU A 45 -15.64 -7.49 7.07
N GLN A 46 -15.47 -6.66 6.04
CA GLN A 46 -14.68 -7.04 4.90
C GLN A 46 -13.30 -7.35 5.49
N ALA A 47 -13.20 -8.56 6.07
CA ALA A 47 -12.02 -9.35 5.96
C ALA A 47 -11.69 -9.22 4.49
N ARG A 48 -10.75 -8.33 4.16
CA ARG A 48 -10.02 -8.39 2.92
C ARG A 48 -9.50 -9.82 2.94
N THR A 49 -10.23 -10.69 2.26
CA THR A 49 -9.87 -12.07 2.11
C THR A 49 -8.47 -11.94 1.55
N ARG A 50 -7.48 -12.36 2.35
CA ARG A 50 -6.16 -12.64 1.82
C ARG A 50 -6.42 -13.81 0.90
N GLN A 51 -6.88 -13.51 -0.32
CA GLN A 51 -7.00 -14.50 -1.37
C GLN A 51 -5.65 -15.18 -1.40
N SER A 52 -5.72 -16.50 -1.23
CA SER A 52 -4.59 -17.40 -1.15
C SER A 52 -3.52 -16.93 -2.12
N LYS A 53 -2.34 -16.61 -1.58
CA LYS A 53 -1.17 -16.16 -2.34
C LYS A 53 -1.00 -17.10 -3.55
N GLY A 54 -1.39 -16.62 -4.73
CA GLY A 54 -0.68 -17.01 -5.94
C GLY A 54 0.81 -16.74 -5.71
N LYS A 55 1.69 -17.50 -6.36
CA LYS A 55 3.14 -17.28 -6.23
C LYS A 55 3.38 -15.79 -6.51
N LYS A 56 4.10 -15.06 -5.64
CA LYS A 56 4.26 -13.60 -5.74
C LYS A 56 4.62 -13.10 -7.16
N GLY A 57 5.33 -13.91 -7.95
CA GLY A 57 5.63 -13.60 -9.35
C GLY A 57 4.41 -13.62 -10.29
N GLU A 58 3.47 -14.55 -10.11
CA GLU A 58 2.28 -14.70 -10.95
C GLU A 58 1.39 -13.45 -10.90
N THR A 59 1.29 -12.83 -9.72
CA THR A 59 0.50 -11.59 -9.52
C THR A 59 1.13 -10.37 -10.20
N VAL A 60 2.45 -10.34 -10.36
CA VAL A 60 3.18 -9.23 -10.98
C VAL A 60 3.13 -9.37 -12.51
N GLU A 61 3.38 -10.58 -13.04
CA GLU A 61 3.30 -10.88 -14.48
C GLU A 61 1.88 -10.66 -15.05
N GLU A 62 0.83 -10.93 -14.28
CA GLU A 62 -0.54 -10.62 -14.70
C GLU A 62 -0.74 -9.10 -14.87
N THR A 63 -0.16 -8.29 -13.97
CA THR A 63 -0.17 -6.81 -14.10
C THR A 63 0.50 -6.39 -15.39
N TYR A 64 1.67 -6.99 -15.67
CA TYR A 64 2.45 -6.70 -16.86
C TYR A 64 1.67 -7.02 -18.14
N SER A 65 1.06 -8.20 -18.19
CA SER A 65 0.27 -8.65 -19.35
C SER A 65 -0.88 -7.70 -19.66
N LEU A 66 -1.61 -7.23 -18.64
CA LEU A 66 -2.70 -6.28 -18.81
C LEU A 66 -2.22 -4.89 -19.22
N PHE A 67 -1.07 -4.44 -18.69
CA PHE A 67 -0.45 -3.18 -19.08
C PHE A 67 0.03 -3.19 -20.54
N MET A 68 0.68 -4.28 -20.98
CA MET A 68 1.06 -4.48 -22.38
C MET A 68 -0.16 -4.58 -23.31
N GLY A 69 -1.28 -5.12 -22.81
CA GLY A 69 -2.59 -5.06 -23.48
C GLY A 69 -3.19 -3.65 -23.59
N GLY A 70 -2.51 -2.63 -23.06
CA GLY A 70 -2.83 -1.23 -23.20
C GLY A 70 -3.83 -0.68 -22.18
N MET A 71 -4.11 -1.43 -21.12
CA MET A 71 -4.96 -0.94 -20.02
C MET A 71 -4.25 0.12 -19.19
N SER A 72 -5.01 1.11 -18.72
CA SER A 72 -4.49 2.10 -17.79
C SER A 72 -4.27 1.50 -16.40
N LEU A 73 -3.41 2.13 -15.58
CA LEU A 73 -3.17 1.72 -14.19
C LEU A 73 -4.48 1.58 -13.39
N ASN A 74 -5.41 2.52 -13.56
CA ASN A 74 -6.71 2.51 -12.89
C ASN A 74 -7.62 1.38 -13.40
N ASP A 75 -7.58 1.08 -14.69
CA ASP A 75 -8.35 -0.04 -15.26
C ASP A 75 -7.83 -1.38 -14.78
N ILE A 76 -6.52 -1.56 -14.72
CA ILE A 76 -5.89 -2.77 -14.17
C ILE A 76 -6.28 -2.93 -12.70
N ALA A 77 -6.24 -1.85 -11.92
CA ALA A 77 -6.66 -1.87 -10.53
C ALA A 77 -8.13 -2.32 -10.38
N ARG A 78 -9.03 -1.79 -11.21
CA ARG A 78 -10.45 -2.19 -11.25
C ARG A 78 -10.64 -3.64 -11.67
N ASN A 79 -10.00 -4.06 -12.76
CA ASN A 79 -10.10 -5.41 -13.32
C ASN A 79 -9.67 -6.45 -12.29
N ARG A 80 -8.55 -6.21 -11.62
CA ARG A 80 -7.96 -7.11 -10.63
C ARG A 80 -8.52 -6.93 -9.22
N LYS A 81 -9.43 -5.97 -9.01
CA LYS A 81 -9.98 -5.60 -7.69
C LYS A 81 -8.88 -5.28 -6.66
N LEU A 82 -7.83 -4.61 -7.11
CA LEU A 82 -6.70 -4.17 -6.30
C LEU A 82 -6.69 -2.64 -6.16
N ALA A 83 -5.98 -2.13 -5.16
CA ALA A 83 -5.77 -0.69 -5.04
C ALA A 83 -4.77 -0.21 -6.11
N PRO A 84 -4.93 1.01 -6.67
CA PRO A 84 -3.97 1.61 -7.61
C PRO A 84 -2.53 1.60 -7.07
N SER A 85 -2.36 1.84 -5.76
CA SER A 85 -1.07 1.79 -5.08
C SER A 85 -0.40 0.41 -5.09
N THR A 86 -1.17 -0.68 -5.15
CA THR A 86 -0.65 -2.05 -5.29
C THR A 86 -0.20 -2.32 -6.72
N ILE A 87 -0.95 -1.82 -7.71
CA ILE A 87 -0.56 -1.90 -9.12
C ILE A 87 0.71 -1.09 -9.38
N ALA A 88 0.80 0.13 -8.83
CA ALA A 88 2.01 0.95 -8.90
C ALA A 88 3.23 0.25 -8.29
N LEU A 89 3.04 -0.51 -7.20
CA LEU A 89 4.11 -1.32 -6.61
C LEU A 89 4.54 -2.49 -7.52
N HIS A 90 3.61 -3.15 -8.22
CA HIS A 90 3.97 -4.18 -9.20
C HIS A 90 4.72 -3.59 -10.39
N LEU A 91 4.28 -2.43 -10.90
CA LEU A 91 4.95 -1.73 -11.99
C LEU A 91 6.36 -1.27 -11.59
N ASP A 92 6.52 -0.71 -10.38
CA ASP A 92 7.84 -0.40 -9.79
C ASP A 92 8.78 -1.62 -9.81
N GLN A 93 8.29 -2.78 -9.36
CA GLN A 93 9.08 -4.02 -9.38
C GLN A 93 9.45 -4.46 -10.79
N LEU A 94 8.51 -4.35 -11.74
CA LEU A 94 8.73 -4.72 -13.13
C LEU A 94 9.77 -3.81 -13.80
N ILE A 95 9.68 -2.50 -13.60
CA ILE A 95 10.66 -1.52 -14.09
C ILE A 95 12.04 -1.89 -13.54
N ARG A 96 12.18 -2.03 -12.22
CA ARG A 96 13.46 -2.39 -11.58
C ARG A 96 14.01 -3.76 -12.00
N SER A 97 13.17 -4.65 -12.52
CA SER A 97 13.58 -5.94 -13.09
C SER A 97 14.03 -5.86 -14.56
N GLY A 98 14.03 -4.66 -15.16
CA GLY A 98 14.43 -4.43 -16.54
C GLY A 98 13.36 -4.78 -17.57
N ARG A 99 12.08 -4.83 -17.17
CA ARG A 99 10.98 -5.02 -18.13
C ARG A 99 10.70 -3.73 -18.88
N ASP A 100 10.32 -3.88 -20.14
CA ASP A 100 9.91 -2.78 -20.99
C ASP A 100 8.55 -2.25 -20.55
N ILE A 101 8.57 -1.14 -19.82
CA ILE A 101 7.39 -0.40 -19.34
C ILE A 101 7.56 1.04 -19.77
N ASP A 102 6.67 1.46 -20.65
CA ASP A 102 6.59 2.84 -21.10
C ASP A 102 5.98 3.72 -19.99
N ILE A 103 6.84 4.49 -19.32
CA ILE A 103 6.46 5.41 -18.25
C ILE A 103 5.64 6.57 -18.78
N ASP A 104 5.83 6.96 -20.05
CA ASP A 104 5.16 8.12 -20.65
C ASP A 104 3.66 7.84 -20.88
N ARG A 105 3.25 6.56 -20.82
CA ARG A 105 1.84 6.15 -20.78
C ARG A 105 1.22 6.26 -19.40
N LEU A 106 2.03 6.26 -18.36
CA LEU A 106 1.58 6.29 -16.97
C LEU A 106 1.57 7.72 -16.42
N ILE A 107 2.54 8.53 -16.85
CA ILE A 107 2.78 9.87 -16.33
C ILE A 107 3.06 10.78 -17.52
N ASP A 108 2.47 11.97 -17.48
CA ASP A 108 2.72 12.98 -18.50
C ASP A 108 4.22 13.28 -18.64
N PRO A 109 4.79 13.32 -19.86
CA PRO A 109 6.23 13.52 -20.07
C PRO A 109 6.79 14.79 -19.43
N ILE A 110 6.02 15.89 -19.42
CA ILE A 110 6.44 17.15 -18.81
C ILE A 110 6.57 16.96 -17.30
N LYS A 111 5.56 16.34 -16.69
CA LYS A 111 5.55 16.03 -15.25
C LYS A 111 6.63 15.03 -14.88
N ARG A 112 6.89 14.04 -15.73
CA ARG A 112 7.99 13.07 -15.58
C ARG A 112 9.33 13.80 -15.50
N ASP A 113 9.61 14.70 -16.43
CA ASP A 113 10.88 15.41 -16.51
C ASP A 113 11.10 16.34 -15.32
N GLU A 114 10.07 17.06 -14.87
CA GLU A 114 10.12 17.89 -13.66
C GLU A 114 10.51 17.07 -12.41
N ILE A 115 9.82 15.94 -12.20
CA ILE A 115 10.09 15.06 -11.05
C ILE A 115 11.47 14.40 -11.19
N ALA A 116 11.87 14.05 -12.41
CA ALA A 116 13.17 13.44 -12.67
C ALA A 116 14.33 14.40 -12.38
N GLU A 117 14.20 15.67 -12.76
CA GLU A 117 15.18 16.71 -12.43
C GLU A 117 15.30 16.92 -10.91
N PHE A 118 14.16 16.93 -10.21
CA PHE A 118 14.16 16.98 -8.75
C PHE A 118 14.87 15.77 -8.13
N PHE A 119 14.66 14.56 -8.65
CA PHE A 119 15.36 13.34 -8.22
C PHE A 119 16.85 13.30 -8.58
N ARG A 120 17.32 14.10 -9.54
CA ARG A 120 18.75 14.24 -9.84
C ARG A 120 19.44 15.24 -8.92
N SER A 121 18.70 16.26 -8.46
CA SER A 121 19.20 17.29 -7.53
C SER A 121 19.08 16.91 -6.06
N SER A 122 18.07 16.09 -5.71
CA SER A 122 17.92 15.46 -4.39
C SER A 122 18.35 14.01 -4.47
N ASP A 123 19.08 13.50 -3.47
CA ASP A 123 19.49 12.09 -3.46
C ASP A 123 18.28 11.17 -3.74
N LEU A 124 18.43 10.22 -4.68
CA LEU A 124 17.42 9.24 -5.13
C LEU A 124 16.84 8.31 -4.03
N GLY A 125 17.12 8.59 -2.76
CA GLY A 125 16.82 7.76 -1.60
C GLY A 125 15.37 7.82 -1.13
N THR A 126 14.72 8.99 -1.17
CA THR A 126 13.46 9.21 -0.46
C THR A 126 12.37 9.84 -1.33
N LEU A 127 11.15 9.31 -1.21
CA LEU A 127 9.98 9.83 -1.92
C LEU A 127 9.36 11.05 -1.20
N GLY A 128 9.58 11.16 0.12
CA GLY A 128 9.00 12.22 0.96
C GLY A 128 9.33 13.64 0.49
N PRO A 129 10.62 13.99 0.30
CA PRO A 129 11.01 15.33 -0.13
C PRO A 129 10.43 15.74 -1.49
N VAL A 130 10.25 14.77 -2.40
CA VAL A 130 9.64 15.01 -3.71
C VAL A 130 8.19 15.44 -3.53
N ILE A 131 7.42 14.67 -2.78
CA ILE A 131 5.99 14.96 -2.56
C ILE A 131 5.80 16.31 -1.85
N GLU A 132 6.66 16.62 -0.88
CA GLU A 132 6.67 17.89 -0.17
C GLU A 132 7.03 19.07 -1.10
N HIS A 133 8.08 18.93 -1.91
CA HIS A 133 8.48 19.95 -2.89
C HIS A 133 7.35 20.28 -3.88
N PHE A 134 6.71 19.26 -4.43
CA PHE A 134 5.61 19.42 -5.37
C PHE A 134 4.27 19.75 -4.69
N ASN A 135 4.23 19.92 -3.36
CA ASN A 135 3.05 20.34 -2.58
C ASN A 135 1.78 19.53 -2.94
N GLY A 136 1.91 18.21 -3.11
CA GLY A 136 0.79 17.33 -3.45
C GLY A 136 0.32 17.35 -4.91
N ARG A 137 0.98 18.09 -5.82
CA ARG A 137 0.76 17.98 -7.27
C ARG A 137 1.20 16.63 -7.84
N VAL A 138 2.10 15.95 -7.13
CA VAL A 138 2.64 14.64 -7.47
C VAL A 138 2.15 13.64 -6.45
N SER A 139 1.60 12.53 -6.93
CA SER A 139 1.17 11.41 -6.10
C SER A 139 2.36 10.53 -5.72
N TYR A 140 2.18 9.75 -4.65
CA TYR A 140 3.22 8.85 -4.16
C TYR A 140 3.53 7.75 -5.19
N GLU A 141 2.52 7.32 -5.94
CA GLU A 141 2.63 6.35 -7.03
C GLU A 141 3.50 6.87 -8.17
N GLU A 142 3.25 8.10 -8.64
CA GLU A 142 4.01 8.74 -9.71
C GLU A 142 5.49 8.89 -9.31
N ALA A 143 5.76 9.45 -8.13
CA ALA A 143 7.13 9.63 -7.64
C ALA A 143 7.87 8.28 -7.51
N ARG A 144 7.17 7.21 -7.10
CA ARG A 144 7.75 5.87 -7.02
C ARG A 144 8.14 5.32 -8.40
N LEU A 145 7.24 5.41 -9.38
CA LEU A 145 7.48 4.88 -10.73
C LEU A 145 8.64 5.61 -11.42
N ILE A 146 8.72 6.94 -11.30
CA ILE A 146 9.80 7.73 -11.89
C ILE A 146 11.13 7.39 -11.24
N ARG A 147 11.15 7.23 -9.92
CA ARG A 147 12.35 6.78 -9.21
C ARG A 147 12.83 5.41 -9.71
N ALA A 148 11.91 4.45 -9.88
CA ALA A 148 12.25 3.14 -10.41
C ALA A 148 12.86 3.23 -11.81
N TRP A 149 12.27 4.05 -12.68
CA TRP A 149 12.74 4.28 -14.03
C TRP A 149 14.13 4.94 -14.08
N LEU A 150 14.37 5.98 -13.27
CA LEU A 150 15.70 6.59 -13.15
C LEU A 150 16.78 5.64 -12.66
N GLN A 151 16.42 4.66 -11.82
CA GLN A 151 17.36 3.63 -11.36
C GLN A 151 17.74 2.63 -12.45
N THR A 152 16.90 2.50 -13.49
CA THR A 152 17.14 1.59 -14.62
C THR A 152 17.85 2.25 -15.81
N GLU A 153 17.80 3.58 -15.92
CA GLU A 153 18.54 4.36 -16.94
C GLU A 153 20.06 4.49 -16.67
N LYS A 154 20.59 3.80 -15.65
CA LYS A 154 22.01 3.86 -15.25
C LYS A 154 22.91 3.06 -16.19
#